data_AF-A0A317SIG3-F1
#
_entry.id   AF-A0A317SIG3-F1
#
_cell.length_a   1.000
_cell.length_b   1.000
_cell.length_c   1.000
_cell.angle_alpha   90.00
_cell.angle_beta   90.00
_cell.angle_gamma   90.00
#
_symmetry.space_group_name_H-M   'P 1'
#
loop_
_entity.id
_entity.type
_entity.pdbx_description
1 polymer ?
#
loop_
_entity_poly.entity_id
_entity_poly.type
_entity_poly.pdbx_seq_one_letter_code
_entity_poly.pdbx_strand_id
1 'polypeptide(L)'
;MDLSSFAGTPESCWNTQVSCHNATAVPNTCCFNHPGGRLLLTQFWDTNPSTGPADSWTIHGLWPDNCDGTWEQYCDTSREYTDIRASIHAAGETALLSYMDRYWKDYQGNDETLWKHEWDKHGTCINTLNTDCYSGYSSKEEMVDYFQITIDLCSKYGISFLYGGVTVSVM
;
A
#
# COMPACT_ATOMS: atom_id res chain seq x y z
N MET A 1 7.07 -3.38 14.73
CA MET A 1 8.26 -3.48 13.88
C MET A 1 8.82 -2.08 13.80
N ASP A 2 10.13 -1.95 13.96
CA ASP A 2 10.81 -0.66 14.06
C ASP A 2 10.96 -0.09 12.64
N LEU A 3 10.30 1.02 12.33
CA LEU A 3 10.40 1.74 11.05
C LEU A 3 11.73 2.53 10.95
N SER A 4 12.71 2.25 11.81
CA SER A 4 13.97 2.99 11.95
C SER A 4 14.98 2.85 10.80
N SER A 5 14.58 2.29 9.65
CA SER A 5 15.45 2.03 8.49
C SER A 5 15.25 3.04 7.35
N PHE A 6 14.16 3.82 7.38
CA PHE A 6 13.86 4.73 6.28
C PHE A 6 14.69 6.02 6.36
N ALA A 7 15.10 6.51 5.18
CA ALA A 7 15.87 7.73 5.03
C ALA A 7 14.92 8.93 5.04
N GLY A 8 14.38 9.23 6.23
CA GLY A 8 13.29 10.17 6.47
C GLY A 8 12.33 9.55 7.48
N THR A 9 11.44 10.37 8.05
CA THR A 9 10.44 9.88 9.00
C THR A 9 9.09 10.50 8.70
N PRO A 10 8.03 9.70 8.46
CA PRO A 10 6.67 10.21 8.41
C PRO A 10 6.34 10.98 9.69
N GLU A 11 5.50 12.01 9.57
CA GLU A 11 5.08 12.82 10.71
C GLU A 11 4.51 11.93 11.83
N SER A 12 5.02 12.13 13.05
CA SER A 12 4.51 11.44 14.22
C SER A 12 3.22 12.10 14.70
N CYS A 13 2.11 11.35 14.58
CA CYS A 13 0.78 11.86 14.89
C CYS A 13 0.31 11.47 16.29
N TRP A 14 -0.24 12.45 17.02
CA TRP A 14 -0.78 12.27 18.37
C TRP A 14 -2.26 12.66 18.42
N ASN A 15 -3.05 11.98 19.27
CA ASN A 15 -4.48 12.25 19.41
C ASN A 15 -5.23 12.18 18.08
N THR A 16 -4.92 11.16 17.27
CA THR A 16 -5.47 10.97 15.93
C THR A 16 -6.97 10.73 15.97
N GLN A 17 -7.67 11.26 14.97
CA GLN A 17 -9.09 11.01 14.76
C GLN A 17 -9.27 9.92 13.71
N VAL A 18 -10.33 9.13 13.82
CA VAL A 18 -10.68 8.13 12.80
C VAL A 18 -11.23 8.88 11.58
N SER A 19 -10.63 8.63 10.41
CA SER A 19 -11.09 9.18 9.13
C SER A 19 -12.53 8.81 8.83
N CYS A 20 -13.27 9.67 8.12
CA CYS A 20 -14.70 9.51 7.82
C CYS A 20 -15.68 9.52 9.01
N HIS A 21 -15.19 9.72 10.24
CA HIS A 21 -16.02 9.85 11.44
C HIS A 21 -15.96 11.25 12.08
N ASN A 22 -15.11 12.14 11.56
CA ASN A 22 -14.97 13.51 12.05
C ASN A 22 -16.16 14.39 11.61
N ALA A 23 -16.71 15.17 12.53
CA ALA A 23 -17.74 16.17 12.22
C ALA A 23 -17.15 17.55 11.85
N THR A 24 -15.85 17.74 12.06
CA THR A 24 -15.14 19.01 11.84
C THR A 24 -13.89 18.77 11.01
N ALA A 25 -13.53 19.73 10.15
CA ALA A 25 -12.29 19.65 9.38
C ALA A 25 -11.07 19.45 10.30
N VAL A 26 -10.17 18.53 9.92
CA VAL A 26 -8.91 18.29 10.61
C VAL A 26 -7.81 19.02 9.85
N PRO A 27 -7.15 20.05 10.43
CA PRO A 27 -6.20 20.88 9.68
C PRO A 27 -4.93 20.16 9.24
N ASN A 28 -4.43 19.24 10.06
CA ASN A 28 -3.23 18.47 9.75
C ASN A 28 -3.60 17.24 8.92
N THR A 29 -3.47 17.35 7.61
CA THR A 29 -3.74 16.28 6.66
C THR A 29 -2.66 15.19 6.69
N CYS A 30 -1.42 15.46 7.09
CA CYS A 30 -0.41 14.42 7.30
C CYS A 30 -0.80 13.45 8.43
N CYS A 31 -1.64 13.89 9.36
CA CYS A 31 -2.18 13.07 10.45
C CYS A 31 -3.64 12.68 10.29
N PHE A 32 -4.21 12.85 9.09
CA PHE A 32 -5.62 12.56 8.85
C PHE A 32 -5.90 12.22 7.38
N ASN A 33 -6.37 10.99 7.13
CA ASN A 33 -6.74 10.55 5.78
C ASN A 33 -8.05 11.23 5.31
N HIS A 34 -7.94 12.12 4.31
CA HIS A 34 -9.05 12.83 3.69
C HIS A 34 -8.62 13.37 2.31
N PRO A 35 -9.46 13.29 1.25
CA PRO A 35 -10.82 12.75 1.24
C PRO A 35 -10.87 11.21 1.25
N GLY A 36 -9.76 10.54 0.89
CA GLY A 36 -9.56 9.09 0.87
C GLY A 36 -9.52 8.40 2.24
N GLY A 37 -10.53 8.63 3.08
CA GLY A 37 -10.58 8.19 4.47
C GLY A 37 -10.96 6.73 4.70
N ARG A 38 -11.39 6.00 3.66
CA ARG A 38 -11.69 4.56 3.72
C ARG A 38 -10.59 3.80 3.00
N LEU A 39 -9.69 3.14 3.75
CA LEU A 39 -8.64 2.32 3.15
C LEU A 39 -9.12 0.88 2.94
N LEU A 40 -8.99 0.39 1.70
CA LEU A 40 -9.37 -0.96 1.29
C LEU A 40 -8.11 -1.78 1.01
N LEU A 41 -7.86 -2.83 1.79
CA LEU A 41 -6.89 -3.87 1.45
C LEU A 41 -7.54 -4.88 0.51
N THR A 42 -7.12 -4.92 -0.75
CA THR A 42 -7.68 -5.81 -1.78
C THR A 42 -6.73 -6.96 -2.10
N GLN A 43 -7.30 -8.14 -2.34
CA GLN A 43 -6.56 -9.39 -2.53
C GLN A 43 -7.15 -10.18 -3.70
N PHE A 44 -6.30 -10.98 -4.35
CA PHE A 44 -6.66 -11.88 -5.43
C PHE A 44 -6.59 -13.35 -5.01
N TRP A 45 -7.42 -14.15 -5.67
CA TRP A 45 -7.29 -15.60 -5.74
C TRP A 45 -7.24 -15.98 -7.22
N ASP A 46 -6.03 -15.95 -7.79
CA ASP A 46 -5.83 -16.24 -9.20
C ASP A 46 -5.80 -17.74 -9.46
N THR A 47 -6.72 -18.25 -10.28
CA THR A 47 -6.85 -19.68 -10.55
C THR A 47 -6.45 -20.09 -11.97
N ASN A 48 -6.41 -19.16 -12.93
CA ASN A 48 -6.07 -19.47 -14.32
C ASN A 48 -5.54 -18.24 -15.10
N PRO A 49 -4.21 -18.03 -15.17
CA PRO A 49 -3.17 -18.85 -14.53
C PRO A 49 -3.15 -18.65 -13.02
N SER A 50 -2.66 -19.65 -12.29
CA SER A 50 -2.41 -19.49 -10.86
C SER A 50 -1.15 -18.66 -10.61
N THR A 51 -1.21 -17.77 -9.61
CA THR A 51 -0.07 -16.96 -9.16
C THR A 51 0.15 -17.11 -7.65
N GLY A 52 1.37 -16.78 -7.20
CA GLY A 52 1.73 -16.86 -5.78
C GLY A 52 1.69 -18.29 -5.22
N PRO A 53 1.72 -18.44 -3.89
CA PRO A 53 1.61 -19.75 -3.24
C PRO A 53 0.21 -20.35 -3.39
N ALA A 54 0.15 -21.67 -3.61
CA ALA A 54 -1.09 -22.41 -3.85
C ALA A 54 -2.10 -22.36 -2.68
N ASP A 55 -1.62 -22.01 -1.49
CA ASP A 55 -2.39 -21.94 -0.25
C ASP A 55 -2.58 -20.51 0.26
N SER A 56 -2.35 -19.50 -0.59
CA SER A 56 -2.47 -18.10 -0.21
C SER A 56 -3.16 -17.26 -1.27
N TRP A 57 -4.00 -16.34 -0.80
CA TRP A 57 -4.36 -15.15 -1.55
C TRP A 57 -3.12 -14.29 -1.78
N THR A 58 -3.12 -13.55 -2.89
CA THR A 58 -2.09 -12.55 -3.23
C THR A 58 -2.65 -11.14 -3.05
N ILE A 59 -1.77 -10.16 -2.93
CA ILE A 59 -2.11 -8.75 -2.83
C ILE A 59 -2.54 -8.25 -4.21
N HIS A 60 -3.66 -7.52 -4.25
CA HIS A 60 -4.00 -6.66 -5.38
C HIS A 60 -3.50 -5.24 -5.10
N GLY A 61 -3.95 -4.60 -4.01
CA GLY A 61 -3.45 -3.29 -3.60
C GLY A 61 -4.07 -2.74 -2.32
N LEU A 62 -3.77 -1.47 -2.04
CA LEU A 62 -4.33 -0.69 -0.93
C LEU A 62 -4.93 0.61 -1.46
N TRP A 63 -6.25 0.76 -1.37
CA TRP A 63 -6.96 1.82 -2.09
C TRP A 63 -7.61 2.83 -1.14
N PRO A 64 -7.39 4.15 -1.34
CA PRO A 64 -8.07 5.19 -0.59
C PRO A 64 -9.39 5.61 -1.25
N ASP A 65 -10.51 5.09 -0.74
CA ASP A 65 -11.85 5.53 -1.14
C ASP A 65 -12.28 6.76 -0.32
N ASN A 66 -13.06 7.62 -0.98
CA ASN A 66 -13.77 8.71 -0.31
C ASN A 66 -14.80 8.15 0.67
N CYS A 67 -15.16 8.94 1.68
CA CYS A 67 -16.10 8.52 2.71
C CYS A 67 -17.50 8.14 2.17
N ASP A 68 -17.90 8.67 1.01
CA ASP A 68 -19.14 8.36 0.32
C ASP A 68 -19.08 7.10 -0.59
N GLY A 69 -17.90 6.48 -0.71
CA GLY A 69 -17.65 5.30 -1.54
C GLY A 69 -17.27 5.60 -2.99
N THR A 70 -17.15 6.88 -3.38
CA THR A 70 -16.41 7.25 -4.60
C THR A 70 -14.90 7.12 -4.36
N TRP A 71 -14.07 7.30 -5.39
CA TRP A 71 -12.61 7.25 -5.26
C TRP A 71 -11.94 8.26 -6.17
N GLU A 72 -10.74 8.66 -5.77
CA GLU A 72 -9.81 9.41 -6.63
C GLU A 72 -8.78 8.44 -7.25
N GLN A 73 -8.14 8.86 -8.33
CA GLN A 73 -7.13 8.06 -9.00
C GLN A 73 -6.12 8.95 -9.71
N TYR A 74 -4.85 8.54 -9.75
CA TYR A 74 -3.76 9.29 -10.39
C TYR A 74 -3.65 10.73 -9.85
N CYS A 75 -3.61 10.85 -8.52
CA CYS A 75 -3.76 12.13 -7.83
C CYS A 75 -2.53 13.04 -7.94
N ASP A 76 -1.36 12.48 -8.28
CA ASP A 76 -0.12 13.24 -8.41
C ASP A 76 0.81 12.66 -9.49
N THR A 77 0.75 13.25 -10.69
CA THR A 77 1.57 12.81 -11.83
C THR A 77 3.06 13.08 -11.63
N SER A 78 3.46 13.95 -10.70
CA SER A 78 4.87 14.21 -10.40
C SER A 78 5.51 13.09 -9.57
N ARG A 79 4.69 12.25 -8.94
CA ARG A 79 5.09 11.08 -8.17
C ARG A 79 4.77 9.76 -8.88
N GLU A 80 4.45 9.78 -10.17
CA GLU A 80 4.34 8.55 -10.94
C GLU A 80 5.73 8.00 -11.27
N TYR A 81 5.94 6.71 -11.01
CA TYR A 81 7.25 6.07 -11.14
C TYR A 81 7.20 4.85 -12.05
N THR A 82 8.32 4.55 -12.71
CA THR A 82 8.41 3.42 -13.67
C THR A 82 9.36 2.33 -13.22
N ASP A 83 10.02 2.53 -12.09
CA ASP A 83 11.18 1.78 -11.61
C ASP A 83 10.99 1.40 -10.12
N ILE A 84 9.81 0.85 -9.80
CA ILE A 84 9.37 0.48 -8.46
C ILE A 84 10.36 -0.50 -7.83
N ARG A 85 10.62 -1.64 -8.50
CA ARG A 85 11.56 -2.66 -8.03
C ARG A 85 12.95 -2.09 -7.77
N ALA A 86 13.46 -1.31 -8.72
CA ALA A 86 14.80 -0.74 -8.63
C ALA A 86 14.90 0.26 -7.47
N SER A 87 13.84 1.04 -7.24
CA SER A 87 13.77 2.02 -6.15
C SER A 87 13.70 1.35 -4.78
N ILE A 88 12.87 0.31 -4.61
CA ILE A 88 12.81 -0.50 -3.38
C ILE A 88 14.15 -1.18 -3.11
N HIS A 89 14.79 -1.73 -4.15
CA HIS A 89 16.12 -2.34 -4.02
C HIS A 89 17.18 -1.31 -3.61
N ALA A 90 17.17 -0.12 -4.22
CA ALA A 90 18.09 0.97 -3.91
C ALA A 90 17.90 1.52 -2.47
N ALA A 91 16.67 1.47 -1.94
CA ALA A 91 16.38 1.77 -0.55
C ALA A 91 16.91 0.71 0.45
N GLY A 92 17.44 -0.42 -0.04
CA GLY A 92 17.93 -1.51 0.80
C GLY A 92 16.85 -2.48 1.29
N GLU A 93 15.60 -2.30 0.84
CA GLU A 93 14.43 -3.04 1.31
C GLU A 93 14.26 -4.40 0.60
N THR A 94 15.28 -5.24 0.75
CA THR A 94 15.36 -6.56 0.10
C THR A 94 14.31 -7.55 0.61
N ALA A 95 13.92 -7.45 1.89
CA ALA A 95 12.87 -8.28 2.48
C ALA A 95 11.48 -7.91 1.93
N LEU A 96 11.20 -6.61 1.82
CA LEU A 96 10.00 -6.09 1.16
C LEU A 96 9.89 -6.61 -0.27
N LEU A 97 10.95 -6.42 -1.07
CA LEU A 97 10.95 -6.86 -2.46
C LEU A 97 10.75 -8.37 -2.59
N SER A 98 11.40 -9.16 -1.73
CA SER A 98 11.24 -10.63 -1.71
C SER A 98 9.81 -11.05 -1.37
N TYR A 99 9.12 -10.30 -0.50
CA TYR A 99 7.72 -10.56 -0.18
C TYR A 99 6.81 -10.21 -1.35
N MET A 100 7.00 -9.04 -1.97
CA MET A 100 6.26 -8.62 -3.17
C MET A 100 6.40 -9.65 -4.29
N ASP A 101 7.63 -10.12 -4.55
CA ASP A 101 7.93 -11.13 -5.56
C ASP A 101 7.19 -12.45 -5.38
N ARG A 102 6.78 -12.76 -4.14
CA ARG A 102 6.06 -13.98 -3.80
C ARG A 102 4.55 -13.77 -3.73
N TYR A 103 4.09 -12.63 -3.19
CA TYR A 103 2.70 -12.45 -2.77
C TYR A 103 1.97 -11.30 -3.46
N TRP A 104 2.64 -10.44 -4.24
CA TRP A 104 2.00 -9.36 -4.99
C TRP A 104 2.25 -9.56 -6.47
N LYS A 105 1.48 -10.49 -7.05
CA LYS A 105 1.76 -11.05 -8.38
C LYS A 105 0.81 -10.49 -9.43
N ASP A 106 1.35 -10.26 -10.61
CA ASP A 106 0.55 -10.06 -11.81
C ASP A 106 0.29 -11.41 -12.50
N TYR A 107 -0.98 -11.76 -12.71
CA TYR A 107 -1.38 -12.95 -13.45
C TYR A 107 -0.94 -12.94 -14.92
N GLN A 108 -0.63 -11.77 -15.47
CA GLN A 108 -0.07 -11.63 -16.83
C GLN A 108 1.46 -11.77 -16.85
N GLY A 109 2.10 -11.93 -15.68
CA GLY A 109 3.52 -12.22 -15.54
C GLY A 109 4.45 -11.00 -15.53
N ASN A 110 3.91 -9.77 -15.38
CA ASN A 110 4.71 -8.55 -15.29
C ASN A 110 4.38 -7.75 -14.01
N ASP A 111 4.94 -8.21 -12.89
CA ASP A 111 4.67 -7.61 -11.58
C ASP A 111 5.03 -6.13 -11.50
N GLU A 112 6.10 -5.69 -12.18
CA GLU A 112 6.51 -4.28 -12.22
C GLU A 112 5.41 -3.37 -12.78
N THR A 113 4.67 -3.84 -13.79
CA THR A 113 3.56 -3.09 -14.37
C THR A 113 2.38 -2.99 -13.41
N LEU A 114 2.09 -4.07 -12.67
CA LEU A 114 1.07 -4.05 -11.62
C LEU A 114 1.48 -3.12 -10.47
N TRP A 115 2.69 -3.24 -9.94
CA TRP A 115 3.15 -2.39 -8.83
C TRP A 115 3.16 -0.92 -9.21
N LYS A 116 3.60 -0.59 -10.44
CA LYS A 116 3.48 0.75 -11.00
C LYS A 116 2.03 1.22 -11.01
N HIS A 117 1.11 0.39 -11.51
CA HIS A 117 -0.32 0.73 -11.56
C HIS A 117 -0.86 1.04 -10.16
N GLU A 118 -0.57 0.19 -9.18
CA GLU A 118 -1.07 0.34 -7.81
C GLU A 118 -0.53 1.60 -7.13
N TRP A 119 0.77 1.89 -7.31
CA TRP A 119 1.35 3.13 -6.80
C TRP A 119 0.75 4.36 -7.49
N ASP A 120 0.86 4.45 -8.81
CA ASP A 120 0.47 5.64 -9.57
C ASP A 120 -1.01 5.95 -9.42
N LYS A 121 -1.86 4.92 -9.47
CA LYS A 121 -3.31 5.09 -9.43
C LYS A 121 -3.84 5.30 -8.02
N HIS A 122 -3.33 4.56 -7.04
CA HIS A 122 -3.89 4.51 -5.69
C HIS A 122 -2.96 5.08 -4.62
N GLY A 123 -1.68 4.70 -4.62
CA GLY A 123 -0.69 5.21 -3.68
C GLY A 123 -0.51 6.74 -3.72
N THR A 124 -0.53 7.34 -4.91
CA THR A 124 -0.45 8.80 -5.07
C THR A 124 -1.64 9.54 -4.43
N CYS A 125 -2.75 8.86 -4.18
CA CYS A 125 -3.97 9.42 -3.60
C CYS A 125 -4.05 9.30 -2.06
N ILE A 126 -3.05 8.70 -1.41
CA ILE A 126 -2.99 8.63 0.05
C ILE A 126 -2.31 9.90 0.57
N ASN A 127 -3.10 10.88 1.03
CA ASN A 127 -2.59 12.20 1.39
C ASN A 127 -1.60 12.19 2.56
N THR A 128 -1.66 11.20 3.46
CA THR A 128 -0.71 11.06 4.57
C THR A 128 0.66 10.54 4.11
N LEU A 129 0.78 10.11 2.84
CA LEU A 129 2.04 9.76 2.19
C LEU A 129 2.56 10.87 1.27
N ASN A 130 2.03 12.09 1.36
CA ASN A 130 2.63 13.21 0.65
C ASN A 130 4.05 13.48 1.15
N THR A 131 4.95 13.88 0.28
CA THR A 131 6.38 14.09 0.60
C THR A 131 6.59 15.15 1.70
N ASP A 132 5.70 16.14 1.78
CA ASP A 132 5.73 17.19 2.80
C ASP A 132 5.38 16.68 4.20
N CYS A 133 4.86 15.45 4.31
CA CYS A 133 4.62 14.76 5.58
C CYS A 133 5.87 14.07 6.14
N TYR A 134 7.01 14.14 5.46
CA TYR A 134 8.25 13.49 5.86
C TYR A 134 9.28 14.52 6.35
N SER A 135 9.86 14.28 7.53
CA SER A 135 11.04 15.01 7.98
C SER A 135 12.30 14.36 7.42
N GLY A 136 13.12 15.12 6.69
CA GLY A 136 14.34 14.60 6.07
C GLY A 136 14.09 13.68 4.87
N TYR A 137 12.98 13.90 4.17
CA TYR A 137 12.52 13.12 3.01
C TYR A 137 13.64 12.73 2.05
N SER A 138 13.67 11.45 1.70
CA SER A 138 14.47 10.94 0.57
C SER A 138 13.57 10.57 -0.60
N SER A 139 14.10 10.74 -1.81
CA SER A 139 13.34 10.48 -3.05
C SER A 139 12.69 9.09 -3.05
N LYS A 140 11.37 9.04 -3.28
CA LYS A 140 10.52 7.84 -3.37
C LYS A 140 10.35 7.06 -2.08
N GLU A 141 10.73 7.62 -0.95
CA GLU A 141 10.54 7.01 0.36
C GLU A 141 9.07 6.68 0.64
N GLU A 142 8.17 7.57 0.28
CA GLU A 142 6.72 7.44 0.45
C GLU A 142 6.11 6.32 -0.42
N MET A 143 6.72 6.06 -1.58
CA MET A 143 6.37 4.91 -2.42
C MET A 143 6.81 3.61 -1.76
N VAL A 144 8.03 3.56 -1.21
CA VAL A 144 8.51 2.37 -0.48
C VAL A 144 7.63 2.09 0.74
N ASP A 145 7.27 3.14 1.49
CA ASP A 145 6.36 3.05 2.64
C ASP A 145 4.98 2.54 2.25
N TYR A 146 4.42 2.96 1.12
CA TYR A 146 3.15 2.43 0.61
C TYR A 146 3.19 0.90 0.45
N PHE A 147 4.24 0.37 -0.18
CA PHE A 147 4.39 -1.08 -0.37
C PHE A 147 4.59 -1.80 0.96
N GLN A 148 5.41 -1.24 1.86
CA GLN A 148 5.65 -1.83 3.19
C GLN A 148 4.36 -1.87 4.02
N ILE A 149 3.62 -0.76 4.10
CA ILE A 149 2.35 -0.66 4.84
C ILE A 149 1.34 -1.67 4.28
N THR A 150 1.22 -1.77 2.96
CA THR A 150 0.29 -2.71 2.31
C THR A 150 0.63 -4.15 2.67
N ILE A 151 1.92 -4.51 2.65
CA ILE A 151 2.37 -5.84 3.03
C ILE A 151 2.16 -6.11 4.52
N ASP A 152 2.45 -5.16 5.40
CA ASP A 152 2.21 -5.30 6.84
C ASP A 152 0.72 -5.54 7.14
N LEU A 153 -0.16 -4.80 6.47
CA LEU A 153 -1.61 -5.00 6.55
C LEU A 153 -2.00 -6.38 6.02
N CYS A 154 -1.46 -6.81 4.87
CA CYS A 154 -1.74 -8.12 4.30
C CYS A 154 -1.22 -9.27 5.15
N SER A 155 -0.02 -9.17 5.73
CA SER A 155 0.54 -10.20 6.60
C SER A 155 -0.25 -10.34 7.91
N LYS A 156 -0.93 -9.27 8.35
CA LYS A 156 -1.70 -9.28 9.59
C LYS A 156 -3.18 -9.62 9.40
N TYR A 157 -3.79 -9.10 8.35
CA TYR A 157 -5.24 -9.15 8.12
C TYR A 157 -5.62 -9.78 6.77
N GLY A 158 -4.64 -10.26 6.00
CA GLY A 158 -4.87 -10.97 4.76
C GLY A 158 -5.72 -12.22 4.97
N ILE A 159 -6.49 -12.57 3.94
CA ILE A 159 -7.45 -13.67 4.00
C ILE A 159 -6.76 -14.97 4.41
N SER A 160 -5.58 -15.24 3.83
CA SER A 160 -4.76 -16.43 4.16
C SER A 160 -4.44 -16.56 5.65
N PHE A 161 -4.26 -15.43 6.36
CA PHE A 161 -3.86 -15.41 7.77
C PHE A 161 -5.05 -15.45 8.73
N LEU A 162 -6.23 -14.97 8.30
CA LEU A 162 -7.46 -15.05 9.09
C LEU A 162 -7.98 -16.48 9.23
N TYR A 163 -7.73 -17.33 8.23
CA TYR A 163 -8.19 -18.73 8.23
C TYR A 163 -7.17 -19.72 8.80
N GLY A 164 -6.06 -19.26 9.40
CA GLY A 164 -5.15 -20.11 10.17
C GLY A 164 -4.60 -21.32 9.40
N GLY A 165 -4.37 -21.19 8.08
CA GLY A 165 -3.92 -22.30 7.24
C GLY A 165 -5.02 -23.27 6.81
N VAL A 166 -6.30 -22.94 7.01
CA VAL A 166 -7.40 -23.66 6.36
C VAL A 166 -7.47 -23.21 4.90
N THR A 167 -7.26 -24.15 3.97
CA THR A 167 -7.47 -23.93 2.55
C THR A 167 -8.93 -23.57 2.30
N VAL A 168 -9.21 -22.29 2.05
CA VAL A 168 -10.51 -21.86 1.52
C VAL A 168 -10.48 -22.11 0.03
N SER A 169 -10.89 -23.30 -0.38
CA SER A 169 -11.06 -23.63 -1.80
C SER A 169 -12.30 -22.90 -2.31
N VAL A 170 -12.10 -21.85 -3.10
CA VAL A 170 -13.17 -21.28 -3.93
C VAL A 170 -13.35 -22.24 -5.11
N MET A 171 -14.45 -22.99 -5.13
CA MET A 171 -14.83 -23.86 -6.26
C MET A 171 -15.44 -23.04 -7.40
#